data_AF-Q7TP62-F1
#
_entry.id   AF-Q7TP62-F1
#
_cell.length_a   1.000
_cell.length_b   1.000
_cell.length_c   1.000
_cell.angle_alpha   90.00
_cell.angle_beta   90.00
_cell.angle_gamma   90.00
#
_symmetry.space_group_name_H-M   'P 1'
#
loop_
_entity.id
_entity.type
_entity.pdbx_description
1 polymer ?
#
loop_
_entity_poly.entity_id
_entity_poly.type
_entity_poly.pdbx_seq_one_letter_code
_entity_poly.pdbx_strand_id
1 'polypeptide(L)'
;MEAVPEKEKKVAAAPGTLKKKKVPAESDTLEKKRRNFAELKVKCLRKTLRKATRKLICEKAKHSHKECRQMYRTEIRMARTARRAGNVYACRTSLGLCHQTPRYQWSEPKGAQGAAAASSSADPPWHLCEAQQGFS
;
A
#
# COMPACT_ATOMS: atom_id res chain seq x y z
N MET A 1 -83.60 -26.79 -39.71
CA MET A 1 -82.69 -26.66 -38.55
C MET A 1 -81.29 -26.78 -39.12
N GLU A 2 -80.70 -25.65 -39.56
CA GLU A 2 -79.67 -24.87 -38.82
C GLU A 2 -78.39 -25.71 -38.62
N ALA A 3 -77.17 -25.36 -39.04
CA ALA A 3 -76.55 -24.06 -39.35
C ALA A 3 -75.35 -24.19 -40.33
N VAL A 4 -74.95 -23.06 -40.95
CA VAL A 4 -73.83 -22.81 -41.92
C VAL A 4 -73.03 -21.58 -41.34
N PRO A 5 -71.76 -21.25 -41.69
CA PRO A 5 -70.59 -21.30 -40.78
C PRO A 5 -69.75 -19.98 -40.72
N GLU A 6 -68.74 -19.90 -39.85
CA GLU A 6 -67.68 -18.86 -39.88
C GLU A 6 -66.31 -19.52 -39.69
N LYS A 7 -65.40 -19.57 -40.69
CA LYS A 7 -64.45 -18.53 -41.15
C LYS A 7 -63.57 -17.92 -40.05
N GLU A 8 -62.41 -18.52 -39.83
CA GLU A 8 -61.21 -17.75 -39.48
C GLU A 8 -60.03 -18.08 -40.40
N LYS A 9 -59.38 -17.00 -40.81
CA LYS A 9 -58.39 -16.86 -41.87
C LYS A 9 -57.09 -16.49 -41.16
N LYS A 10 -56.06 -17.35 -41.16
CA LYS A 10 -54.72 -16.96 -40.73
C LYS A 10 -53.74 -17.06 -41.89
N VAL A 11 -53.34 -15.87 -42.32
CA VAL A 11 -52.50 -15.55 -43.47
C VAL A 11 -51.03 -15.88 -43.18
N ALA A 12 -50.36 -16.33 -44.24
CA ALA A 12 -48.94 -16.61 -44.39
C ALA A 12 -47.99 -15.45 -44.05
N ALA A 13 -46.75 -15.78 -43.62
CA ALA A 13 -45.50 -15.18 -44.16
C ALA A 13 -44.25 -15.68 -43.38
N ALA A 14 -43.48 -16.57 -43.99
CA ALA A 14 -42.01 -16.56 -43.90
C ALA A 14 -41.47 -15.56 -44.97
N PRO A 15 -40.16 -15.29 -45.16
CA PRO A 15 -38.95 -15.60 -44.38
C PRO A 15 -38.05 -14.34 -44.16
N GLY A 16 -37.06 -14.37 -43.26
CA GLY A 16 -36.20 -13.20 -43.10
C GLY A 16 -34.97 -13.42 -42.24
N THR A 17 -33.90 -13.93 -42.85
CA THR A 17 -32.54 -13.91 -42.33
C THR A 17 -32.16 -12.50 -41.83
N LEU A 18 -32.35 -12.24 -40.53
CA LEU A 18 -31.75 -11.11 -39.82
C LEU A 18 -30.24 -11.38 -39.72
N LYS A 19 -29.54 -11.06 -40.81
CA LYS A 19 -28.11 -10.79 -40.81
C LYS A 19 -27.89 -9.72 -39.74
N LYS A 20 -27.44 -10.17 -38.56
CA LYS A 20 -26.88 -9.33 -37.49
C LYS A 20 -25.73 -8.53 -38.09
N LYS A 21 -26.02 -7.36 -38.67
CA LYS A 21 -25.04 -6.29 -38.89
C LYS A 21 -24.67 -5.76 -37.51
N LYS A 22 -23.78 -6.51 -36.85
CA LYS A 22 -23.00 -6.07 -35.70
C LYS A 22 -22.25 -4.84 -36.20
N VAL A 23 -22.57 -3.65 -35.69
CA VAL A 23 -21.77 -2.43 -35.89
C VAL A 23 -20.59 -2.56 -34.93
N PRO A 24 -19.40 -3.03 -35.35
CA PRO A 24 -18.29 -3.28 -34.42
C PRO A 24 -17.45 -2.01 -34.23
N ALA A 25 -17.53 -1.06 -35.17
CA ALA A 25 -16.66 0.11 -35.22
C ALA A 25 -16.97 1.14 -34.12
N GLU A 26 -18.24 1.31 -33.73
CA GLU A 26 -18.62 2.26 -32.69
C GLU A 26 -18.40 1.69 -31.27
N SER A 27 -18.58 0.38 -31.07
CA SER A 27 -18.32 -0.26 -29.77
C SER A 27 -16.85 -0.22 -29.40
N ASP A 28 -15.95 -0.51 -30.36
CA ASP A 28 -14.51 -0.57 -30.10
C ASP A 28 -13.93 0.81 -29.78
N THR A 29 -14.47 1.87 -30.39
CA THR A 29 -14.08 3.25 -30.07
C THR A 29 -14.60 3.71 -28.71
N LEU A 30 -15.80 3.28 -28.30
CA LEU A 30 -16.39 3.61 -27.00
C LEU A 30 -15.70 2.87 -25.85
N GLU A 31 -15.39 1.59 -26.03
CA GLU A 31 -14.60 0.80 -25.07
C GLU A 31 -13.18 1.35 -24.89
N LYS A 32 -12.54 1.81 -25.98
CA LYS A 32 -11.24 2.49 -25.89
C LYS A 32 -11.29 3.78 -25.06
N LYS A 33 -12.36 4.58 -25.20
CA LYS A 33 -12.59 5.78 -24.36
C LYS A 33 -12.81 5.42 -22.89
N ARG A 34 -13.57 4.36 -22.59
CA ARG A 34 -13.80 3.86 -21.21
C ARG A 34 -12.49 3.44 -20.53
N ARG A 35 -11.63 2.70 -21.24
CA ARG A 35 -10.30 2.29 -20.74
C ARG A 35 -9.42 3.49 -20.43
N ASN A 36 -9.34 4.47 -21.34
CA ASN A 36 -8.56 5.69 -21.11
C ASN A 36 -9.05 6.49 -19.89
N PHE A 37 -10.37 6.60 -19.70
CA PHE A 37 -10.94 7.27 -18.53
C PHE A 37 -10.62 6.54 -17.21
N ALA A 38 -10.72 5.21 -17.21
CA ALA A 38 -10.33 4.39 -16.05
C ALA A 38 -8.83 4.55 -15.71
N GLU A 39 -7.96 4.54 -16.71
CA GLU A 39 -6.52 4.81 -16.54
C GLU A 39 -6.24 6.21 -15.97
N LEU A 40 -6.95 7.23 -16.46
CA LEU A 40 -6.84 8.61 -15.95
C LEU A 40 -7.26 8.69 -14.48
N LYS A 41 -8.35 8.01 -14.09
CA LYS A 41 -8.81 7.92 -12.70
C LYS A 41 -7.76 7.28 -11.81
N VAL A 42 -7.21 6.12 -12.20
CA VAL A 42 -6.15 5.43 -11.45
C VAL A 42 -4.89 6.29 -11.33
N LYS A 43 -4.48 6.95 -12.42
CA LYS A 43 -3.32 7.86 -12.43
C LYS A 43 -3.51 9.04 -11.49
N CYS A 44 -4.71 9.62 -11.44
CA CYS A 44 -5.03 10.72 -10.52
C CYS A 44 -4.95 10.26 -9.06
N LEU A 45 -5.56 9.11 -8.73
CA LEU A 45 -5.53 8.53 -7.38
C LEU A 45 -4.09 8.27 -6.92
N ARG A 46 -3.23 7.69 -7.77
CA ARG A 46 -1.80 7.48 -7.46
C ARG A 46 -1.07 8.79 -7.12
N LYS A 47 -1.38 9.90 -7.81
CA LYS A 47 -0.79 11.21 -7.53
C LYS A 47 -1.27 11.77 -6.19
N THR A 48 -2.56 11.65 -5.87
CA THR A 48 -3.13 12.11 -4.60
C THR A 48 -2.59 11.33 -3.42
N LEU A 49 -2.51 9.99 -3.52
CA LEU A 49 -1.94 9.14 -2.48
C LEU A 49 -0.48 9.51 -2.19
N ARG A 50 0.35 9.73 -3.23
CA ARG A 50 1.74 10.19 -3.05
C ARG A 50 1.84 11.49 -2.27
N LYS A 51 0.94 12.45 -2.50
CA LYS A 51 0.92 13.73 -1.76
C LYS A 51 0.53 13.53 -0.29
N ALA A 52 -0.49 12.71 -0.02
CA ALA A 52 -0.91 12.38 1.33
C ALA A 52 0.19 11.66 2.13
N THR A 53 0.82 10.65 1.52
CA THR A 53 1.94 9.91 2.15
C THR A 53 3.13 10.83 2.45
N ARG A 54 3.50 11.73 1.52
CA ARG A 54 4.58 12.71 1.76
C ARG A 54 4.27 13.64 2.93
N LYS A 55 3.02 14.13 3.03
CA LYS A 55 2.58 14.97 4.15
C LYS A 55 2.73 14.21 5.47
N LEU A 56 2.27 12.96 5.52
CA LEU A 56 2.39 12.10 6.71
C LEU A 56 3.86 11.86 7.11
N ILE A 57 4.73 11.53 6.16
CA ILE A 57 6.16 11.31 6.42
C ILE A 57 6.82 12.60 6.93
N CYS A 58 6.49 13.76 6.35
CA CYS A 58 7.03 15.06 6.76
C CYS A 58 6.66 15.40 8.21
N GLU A 59 5.40 15.20 8.61
CA GLU A 59 4.97 15.43 10.00
C GLU A 59 5.63 14.44 10.98
N LYS A 60 5.73 13.15 10.63
CA LYS A 60 6.47 12.16 11.43
C LYS A 60 7.94 12.57 11.60
N ALA A 61 8.62 12.97 10.52
CA ALA A 61 10.02 13.39 10.57
C ALA A 61 10.25 14.62 11.47
N LYS A 62 9.35 15.62 11.42
CA LYS A 62 9.40 16.78 12.32
C LYS A 62 9.27 16.37 13.79
N HIS A 63 8.34 15.46 14.09
CA HIS A 63 8.15 14.95 15.45
C HIS A 63 9.39 14.19 15.94
N SER A 64 9.91 13.25 15.16
CA SER A 64 11.12 12.50 15.50
C SER A 64 12.33 13.41 15.70
N HIS A 65 12.49 14.47 14.87
CA HIS A 65 13.57 15.45 15.08
C HIS A 65 13.43 16.17 16.43
N LYS A 66 12.20 16.55 16.80
CA LYS A 66 11.92 17.19 18.09
C LYS A 66 12.26 16.26 19.26
N GLU A 67 11.91 14.97 19.18
CA GLU A 67 12.24 13.98 20.20
C GLU A 67 13.75 13.77 20.35
N CYS A 68 14.47 13.57 19.25
CA CYS A 68 15.94 13.45 19.26
C CYS A 68 16.61 14.68 19.90
N ARG A 69 16.12 15.88 19.61
CA ARG A 69 16.63 17.13 20.21
C ARG A 69 16.35 17.21 21.71
N GLN A 70 15.16 16.77 22.15
CA GLN A 70 14.79 16.79 23.56
C GLN A 70 15.62 15.78 24.36
N MET A 71 15.80 14.56 23.84
CA MET A 71 16.62 13.52 24.46
C MET A 71 18.04 14.02 24.72
N TYR A 72 18.72 14.58 23.71
CA TYR A 72 20.06 15.14 23.84
C TYR A 72 20.15 16.26 24.89
N ARG A 73 19.15 17.16 24.94
CA ARG A 73 19.10 18.23 25.95
C ARG A 73 18.92 17.68 27.37
N THR A 74 18.09 16.65 27.53
CA THR A 74 17.83 16.00 28.81
C THR A 74 19.07 15.25 29.30
N GLU A 75 19.72 14.47 28.44
CA GLU A 75 20.98 13.77 28.76
C GLU A 75 22.06 14.74 29.24
N ILE A 76 22.26 15.85 28.51
CA ILE A 76 23.22 16.90 28.93
C ILE A 76 22.83 17.51 30.27
N ARG A 77 21.53 17.79 30.48
CA ARG A 77 21.04 18.36 31.74
C ARG A 77 21.31 17.42 32.90
N MET A 78 20.98 16.14 32.76
CA MET A 78 21.22 15.12 33.77
C MET A 78 22.71 14.98 34.08
N ALA A 79 23.57 14.92 33.05
CA ALA A 79 25.02 14.87 33.23
C ALA A 79 25.59 16.12 33.94
N ARG A 80 25.00 17.30 33.73
CA ARG A 80 25.38 18.53 34.45
C ARG A 80 24.89 18.53 35.90
N THR A 81 23.64 18.14 36.13
CA THR A 81 23.08 18.03 37.49
C THR A 81 23.85 17.01 38.33
N ALA A 82 24.19 15.86 37.76
CA ALA A 82 24.99 14.84 38.43
C ALA A 82 26.38 15.39 38.82
N ARG A 83 27.09 16.04 37.89
CA ARG A 83 28.40 16.67 38.19
C ARG A 83 28.33 17.72 39.30
N ARG A 84 27.26 18.52 39.36
CA ARG A 84 27.05 19.49 40.46
C ARG A 84 26.81 18.82 41.80
N ALA A 85 26.17 17.65 41.81
CA ALA A 85 25.89 16.87 43.02
C ALA A 85 27.04 15.93 43.44
N GLY A 86 28.15 15.90 42.70
CA GLY A 86 29.25 14.94 42.93
C GLY A 86 28.94 13.51 42.46
N ASN A 87 27.86 13.31 41.70
CA ASN A 87 27.43 12.01 41.19
C ASN A 87 27.87 11.80 39.72
N VAL A 88 27.99 10.55 39.30
CA VAL A 88 28.30 10.18 37.90
C VAL A 88 27.02 9.78 37.18
N TYR A 89 26.80 10.31 35.98
CA TYR A 89 25.70 9.92 35.10
C TYR A 89 26.20 8.93 34.03
N ALA A 90 25.58 7.76 33.95
CA ALA A 90 25.86 6.75 32.92
C ALA A 90 24.64 6.63 31.98
N CYS A 91 24.85 6.92 30.69
CA CYS A 91 23.83 6.74 29.66
C CYS A 91 23.96 5.33 29.05
N ARG A 92 22.85 4.59 28.98
CA ARG A 92 22.82 3.25 28.38
C ARG A 92 22.43 3.35 26.90
N THR A 93 23.34 2.97 26.02
CA THR A 93 23.00 2.80 24.59
C THR A 93 22.32 1.45 24.40
N SER A 94 21.08 1.43 23.93
CA SER A 94 20.32 0.19 23.66
C SER A 94 20.63 -0.43 22.29
N LEU A 95 21.18 0.38 21.38
CA LEU A 95 21.45 -0.01 19.99
C LEU A 95 22.96 -0.14 19.78
N GLY A 96 23.40 -1.32 19.35
CA GLY A 96 24.76 -1.56 18.89
C GLY A 96 24.78 -1.73 17.37
N LEU A 97 25.73 -1.08 16.69
CA LEU A 97 25.98 -1.31 15.28
C LEU A 97 27.11 -2.34 15.15
N CYS A 98 26.79 -3.55 14.69
CA CYS A 98 27.79 -4.55 14.37
C CYS A 98 28.13 -4.48 12.89
N HIS A 99 29.42 -4.42 12.58
CA HIS A 99 29.94 -4.59 11.23
C HIS A 99 30.73 -5.88 11.20
N GLN A 100 30.42 -6.78 10.25
CA GLN A 100 31.27 -7.93 9.99
C GLN A 100 32.53 -7.42 9.31
N THR A 101 33.69 -7.64 9.94
CA THR A 101 34.97 -7.43 9.28
C THR A 101 35.42 -8.77 8.70
N PRO A 102 35.65 -8.89 7.39
CA PRO A 102 36.30 -10.07 6.82
C PRO A 102 37.78 -10.03 7.24
N ARG A 103 38.09 -10.52 8.44
CA ARG A 103 39.47 -10.76 8.87
C ARG A 103 39.80 -12.23 8.72
N TYR A 104 40.72 -12.48 7.79
CA TYR A 104 41.54 -13.68 7.60
C TYR A 104 40.84 -15.06 7.70
N GLN A 105 40.73 -15.65 6.51
CA GLN A 105 40.40 -17.03 6.20
C GLN A 105 41.35 -18.03 6.89
N TRP A 106 41.14 -18.32 8.18
CA TRP A 106 41.75 -19.47 8.90
C TRP A 106 40.80 -20.12 9.93
N SER A 107 39.52 -19.77 9.94
CA SER A 107 38.55 -20.41 10.84
C SER A 107 38.10 -21.76 10.28
N GLU A 108 38.46 -22.83 10.97
CA GLU A 108 37.96 -24.19 10.75
C GLU A 108 36.42 -24.20 10.59
N PRO A 109 35.85 -25.11 9.76
CA PRO A 109 34.42 -25.29 9.64
C PRO A 109 33.85 -25.96 10.91
N LYS A 110 33.78 -25.20 12.01
CA LYS A 110 33.03 -25.54 13.21
C LYS A 110 32.06 -24.40 13.49
N GLY A 111 30.79 -24.63 13.12
CA GLY A 111 29.67 -23.79 13.53
C GLY A 111 29.27 -22.69 12.54
N ALA A 112 28.98 -23.03 11.29
CA ALA A 112 28.21 -22.15 10.39
C ALA A 112 26.73 -21.95 10.81
N GLN A 113 26.38 -22.24 12.08
CA GLN A 113 25.02 -22.07 12.62
C GLN A 113 24.76 -20.67 13.22
N GLY A 114 25.76 -19.79 13.31
CA GLY A 114 25.63 -18.50 14.00
C GLY A 114 25.26 -17.28 13.15
N ALA A 115 25.33 -17.34 11.81
CA ALA A 115 25.20 -16.15 10.95
C ALA A 115 23.82 -16.01 10.27
N ALA A 116 22.96 -17.03 10.35
CA ALA A 116 21.64 -17.05 9.73
C ALA A 116 20.53 -17.06 10.79
N ALA A 117 20.53 -16.09 11.70
CA ALA A 117 19.29 -15.72 12.37
C ALA A 117 18.44 -14.94 11.37
N ALA A 118 17.75 -15.66 10.48
CA ALA A 118 16.68 -15.07 9.70
C ALA A 118 15.64 -14.55 10.70
N SER A 119 15.55 -13.23 10.86
CA SER A 119 14.42 -12.59 11.52
C SER A 119 13.19 -12.78 10.65
N SER A 120 12.63 -13.99 10.64
CA SER A 120 11.30 -14.28 10.11
C SER A 120 10.25 -13.89 11.16
N SER A 121 10.28 -12.66 11.67
CA SER A 121 9.19 -12.09 12.47
C SER A 121 9.49 -10.63 12.81
N ALA A 122 8.86 -9.73 12.08
CA ALA A 122 8.19 -8.54 12.61
C ALA A 122 7.91 -7.65 11.40
N ASP A 123 6.72 -7.80 10.84
CA ASP A 123 6.07 -6.69 10.17
C ASP A 123 6.29 -5.42 11.01
N PRO A 124 6.68 -4.29 10.42
CA PRO A 124 6.61 -3.03 11.13
C PRO A 124 5.15 -2.90 11.60
N PRO A 125 4.88 -2.57 12.88
CA PRO A 125 3.52 -2.37 13.34
C PRO A 125 2.95 -1.13 12.64
N TRP A 126 2.39 -1.31 11.44
CA TRP A 126 1.52 -0.34 10.79
C TRP A 126 0.14 -0.42 11.46
N HIS A 127 0.10 -0.23 12.78
CA HIS A 127 -1.12 0.10 13.49
C HIS A 127 -1.54 1.52 13.08
N LEU A 128 -2.29 1.60 11.98
CA LEU A 128 -3.37 2.56 11.65
C LEU A 128 -3.63 2.51 10.14
N CYS A 129 -4.21 1.39 9.68
CA CYS A 129 -4.94 1.33 8.42
C CYS A 129 -6.40 0.95 8.71
N GLU A 130 -7.01 1.70 9.63
CA GLU A 130 -8.45 1.68 9.85
C GLU A 130 -8.98 3.10 9.66
N ALA A 131 -9.45 3.38 8.46
CA ALA A 131 -10.44 4.40 8.20
C ALA A 131 -11.33 3.84 7.09
N GLN A 132 -12.43 3.25 7.55
CA GLN A 132 -13.54 2.70 6.79
C GLN A 132 -13.91 3.64 5.63
N GLN A 133 -13.83 3.14 4.39
CA GLN A 133 -14.62 3.68 3.30
C GLN A 133 -16.04 3.13 3.44
N GLY A 134 -16.85 3.82 4.24
CA GLY A 134 -18.30 3.76 4.13
C GLY A 134 -18.77 4.89 3.21
N PHE A 135 -19.04 4.56 1.96
CA PHE A 135 -19.87 5.36 1.04
C PHE A 135 -20.70 4.36 0.23
N SER A 136 -21.87 4.02 0.78
CA SER A 136 -23.08 3.78 -0.03
C SER A 136 -23.68 5.14 -0.38
#